data_AF-A0A423P2Q7-F1
#
_entry.id   AF-A0A423P2Q7-F1
#
_cell.length_a   1.000
_cell.length_b   1.000
_cell.length_c   1.000
_cell.angle_alpha   90.00
_cell.angle_beta   90.00
_cell.angle_gamma   90.00
#
_symmetry.space_group_name_H-M   'P 1'
#
loop_
_entity.id
_entity.type
_entity.pdbx_description
1 polymer ?
#
loop_
_entity_poly.entity_id
_entity_poly.type
_entity_poly.pdbx_seq_one_letter_code
_entity_poly.pdbx_strand_id
1 'polypeptide(L)'
;MPAEQIQLPNGNTASLAVTPTLTLVKDQSVKTAPVAIKKAIVFFIGGAADQEKYYFQGAFHNIDDAQKLLDAKIAGNAKLKAKYTGIPKSYKDARGSGDIQTHFIDNIPNKSCPVYIVGHSLGGWNGAHLSQILSEAGYTIKYLVTLDPVGEGFLVWLGSDIYFSEPTPVAETWINIRANASTPDQSDGVAEFGERWIIEAGPTINKTIDKHHASADWMFFEPVQGTKSACDLIFDSINGIFGQ
;
A
#
# COMPACT_ATOMS: atom_id res chain seq x y z
N MET A 1 11.93 16.45 18.20
CA MET A 1 11.70 17.88 18.51
C MET A 1 11.03 18.49 17.29
N PRO A 2 9.96 19.29 17.43
CA PRO A 2 9.31 19.93 16.29
C PRO A 2 10.26 20.92 15.61
N ALA A 3 10.17 21.04 14.27
CA ALA A 3 11.00 21.95 13.49
C ALA A 3 10.68 23.41 13.85
N GLU A 4 11.72 24.20 14.10
CA GLU A 4 11.59 25.61 14.44
C GLU A 4 11.05 26.39 13.22
N GLN A 5 9.94 27.10 13.42
CA GLN A 5 9.33 27.92 12.37
C GLN A 5 9.73 29.38 12.52
N ILE A 6 10.04 30.02 11.40
CA ILE A 6 10.34 31.46 11.32
C ILE A 6 9.35 32.16 10.40
N GLN A 7 9.05 33.41 10.72
CA GLN A 7 8.15 34.26 9.94
C GLN A 7 8.98 35.09 8.95
N LEU A 8 8.65 34.96 7.66
CA LEU A 8 9.32 35.67 6.57
C LEU A 8 8.80 37.10 6.46
N PRO A 9 9.57 38.04 5.85
CA PRO A 9 9.18 39.44 5.70
C PRO A 9 7.88 39.67 4.91
N ASN A 10 7.43 38.67 4.14
CA ASN A 10 6.17 38.70 3.40
C ASN A 10 4.97 38.17 4.21
N GLY A 11 5.15 37.85 5.49
CA GLY A 11 4.09 37.39 6.39
C GLY A 11 3.87 35.86 6.40
N ASN A 12 4.53 35.11 5.53
CA ASN A 12 4.43 33.64 5.51
C ASN A 12 5.36 33.00 6.54
N THR A 13 5.01 31.83 7.06
CA THR A 13 5.90 31.02 7.91
C THR A 13 6.66 29.98 7.09
N ALA A 14 7.95 29.81 7.39
CA ALA A 14 8.81 28.77 6.83
C ALA A 14 9.37 27.90 7.96
N SER A 15 9.45 26.59 7.72
CA SER A 15 10.12 25.67 8.65
C SER A 15 11.61 25.60 8.29
N LEU A 16 12.49 25.79 9.27
CA LEU A 16 13.93 25.65 9.06
C LEU A 16 14.24 24.19 8.70
N ALA A 17 14.90 23.99 7.55
CA ALA A 17 15.40 22.68 7.18
C ALA A 17 16.34 22.19 8.28
N VAL A 18 16.09 20.99 8.80
CA VAL A 18 16.94 20.35 9.81
C VAL A 18 18.29 20.09 9.15
N THR A 19 19.19 21.05 9.29
CA THR A 19 20.56 20.91 8.85
C THR A 19 21.22 20.01 9.88
N PRO A 20 21.86 18.88 9.50
CA PRO A 20 22.58 18.07 10.46
C PRO A 20 23.58 18.98 11.18
N THR A 21 23.50 19.02 12.51
CA THR A 21 24.36 19.89 13.33
C THR A 21 25.81 19.50 13.09
N LEU A 22 26.51 20.31 12.31
CA LEU A 22 27.95 20.15 12.09
C LEU A 22 28.65 20.34 13.43
N THR A 23 29.49 19.39 13.78
CA THR A 23 30.28 19.47 15.01
C THR A 23 31.46 20.40 14.83
N LEU A 24 31.87 21.06 15.92
CA LEU A 24 33.14 21.77 15.99
C LEU A 24 34.28 20.82 15.58
N VAL A 25 35.22 21.31 14.79
CA VAL A 25 36.38 20.55 14.25
C VAL A 25 37.21 19.86 15.36
N LYS A 26 37.09 20.30 16.62
CA LYS A 26 37.78 19.73 17.79
C LYS A 26 37.04 18.57 18.46
N ASP A 27 35.80 18.28 18.06
CA ASP A 27 35.06 17.14 18.60
C ASP A 27 35.52 15.85 17.90
N GLN A 28 36.41 15.13 18.57
CA GLN A 28 36.91 13.82 18.15
C GLN A 28 36.05 12.66 18.67
N SER A 29 34.90 12.94 19.30
CA SER A 29 34.03 11.88 19.80
C SER A 29 33.40 11.10 18.63
N VAL A 30 33.46 9.77 18.72
CA VAL A 30 32.79 8.90 17.75
C VAL A 30 31.27 9.03 17.97
N LYS A 31 30.61 9.74 17.07
CA LYS A 31 29.15 9.85 17.08
C LYS A 31 28.54 8.58 16.51
N THR A 32 27.96 7.77 17.37
CA THR A 32 27.14 6.63 16.98
C THR A 32 25.76 7.14 16.58
N ALA A 33 25.48 7.18 15.28
CA ALA A 33 24.12 7.38 14.78
C ALA A 33 23.42 6.00 14.75
N PRO A 34 22.28 5.81 15.42
CA PRO A 34 21.53 4.57 15.30
C PRO A 34 21.04 4.44 13.85
N VAL A 35 21.52 3.41 13.15
CA VAL A 35 21.02 3.09 11.80
C VAL A 35 19.68 2.39 11.97
N ALA A 36 18.61 3.06 11.55
CA ALA A 36 17.27 2.47 11.57
C ALA A 36 17.27 1.14 10.80
N ILE A 37 16.76 0.09 11.43
CA ILE A 37 16.77 -1.26 10.86
C ILE A 37 15.90 -1.27 9.61
N LYS A 38 16.51 -1.54 8.46
CA LYS A 38 15.83 -1.75 7.18
C LYS A 38 14.89 -2.95 7.27
N LYS A 39 13.63 -2.77 6.87
CA LYS A 39 12.56 -3.79 6.83
C LYS A 39 11.78 -3.70 5.52
N ALA A 40 11.20 -4.82 5.08
CA ALA A 40 10.10 -4.83 4.12
C ALA A 40 8.81 -4.41 4.82
N ILE A 41 8.16 -3.38 4.28
CA ILE A 41 6.86 -2.90 4.78
C ILE A 41 5.81 -3.22 3.73
N VAL A 42 4.82 -4.03 4.09
CA VAL A 42 3.72 -4.40 3.19
C VAL A 42 2.43 -3.85 3.76
N PHE A 43 1.80 -2.94 3.02
CA PHE A 43 0.49 -2.40 3.36
C PHE A 43 -0.59 -3.21 2.66
N PHE A 44 -1.51 -3.74 3.45
CA PHE A 44 -2.68 -4.48 3.00
C PHE A 44 -3.91 -3.57 3.16
N ILE A 45 -4.38 -2.99 2.07
CA ILE A 45 -5.41 -1.94 2.09
C ILE A 45 -6.75 -2.52 1.66
N GLY A 46 -7.68 -2.62 2.61
CA GLY A 46 -9.04 -3.13 2.40
C GLY A 46 -9.97 -2.09 1.80
N GLY A 47 -11.01 -2.54 1.11
CA GLY A 47 -12.06 -1.68 0.55
C GLY A 47 -13.09 -1.19 1.57
N ALA A 48 -14.22 -0.65 1.07
CA ALA A 48 -15.37 -0.35 1.92
C ALA A 48 -15.89 -1.62 2.61
N ALA A 49 -16.38 -1.45 3.84
CA ALA A 49 -16.86 -2.52 4.70
C ALA A 49 -15.79 -3.58 5.06
N ASP A 50 -14.50 -3.34 4.77
CA ASP A 50 -13.47 -4.37 4.97
C ASP A 50 -12.85 -4.33 6.36
N GLN A 51 -12.10 -3.26 6.68
CA GLN A 51 -11.47 -3.07 7.99
C GLN A 51 -12.41 -2.42 9.03
N GLU A 52 -13.45 -1.77 8.54
CA GLU A 52 -14.48 -1.14 9.35
C GLU A 52 -15.84 -1.30 8.69
N LYS A 53 -16.91 -1.08 9.45
CA LYS A 53 -18.26 -1.08 8.87
C LYS A 53 -18.43 0.07 7.87
N TYR A 54 -19.11 -0.22 6.77
CA TYR A 54 -19.54 0.80 5.81
C TYR A 54 -21.05 0.65 5.60
N TYR A 55 -21.78 1.71 5.94
CA TYR A 55 -23.22 1.64 6.19
C TYR A 55 -23.58 0.50 7.18
N PHE A 56 -24.48 -0.41 6.80
CA PHE A 56 -24.93 -1.55 7.61
C PHE A 56 -24.18 -2.86 7.28
N GLN A 57 -23.09 -2.79 6.51
CA GLN A 57 -22.31 -3.94 6.05
C GLN A 57 -20.90 -3.95 6.65
N GLY A 58 -20.28 -5.12 6.71
CA GLY A 58 -18.93 -5.32 7.25
C GLY A 58 -18.85 -5.42 8.79
N ALA A 59 -17.65 -5.53 9.36
CA ALA A 59 -16.34 -5.61 8.71
C ALA A 59 -16.08 -7.03 8.14
N PHE A 60 -15.67 -7.14 6.86
CA PHE A 60 -15.53 -8.42 6.16
C PHE A 60 -14.13 -9.03 6.24
N HIS A 61 -13.08 -8.22 6.44
CA HIS A 61 -11.69 -8.68 6.60
C HIS A 61 -11.13 -9.52 5.43
N ASN A 62 -11.57 -9.26 4.19
CA ASN A 62 -11.09 -9.93 2.99
C ASN A 62 -9.59 -9.68 2.77
N ILE A 63 -9.10 -8.45 2.97
CA ILE A 63 -7.67 -8.16 2.80
C ILE A 63 -6.80 -8.87 3.86
N ASP A 64 -7.34 -9.15 5.04
CA ASP A 64 -6.62 -9.85 6.10
C ASP A 64 -6.30 -11.29 5.68
N ASP A 65 -7.15 -11.90 4.85
CA ASP A 65 -6.89 -13.23 4.31
C ASP A 65 -5.73 -13.21 3.29
N ALA A 66 -5.63 -12.17 2.46
CA ALA A 66 -4.45 -11.96 1.63
C ALA A 66 -3.17 -11.74 2.46
N GLN A 67 -3.27 -10.99 3.57
CA GLN A 67 -2.15 -10.82 4.51
C GLN A 67 -1.71 -12.16 5.11
N LYS A 68 -2.66 -12.97 5.61
CA LYS A 68 -2.36 -14.27 6.23
C LYS A 68 -1.58 -15.20 5.29
N LEU A 69 -1.84 -15.15 3.99
CA LEU A 69 -1.09 -15.93 2.99
C LEU A 69 0.39 -15.55 2.95
N LEU A 70 0.71 -14.24 2.90
CA LEU A 70 2.11 -13.79 2.91
C LEU A 70 2.76 -14.03 4.27
N ASP A 71 2.05 -13.74 5.36
CA ASP A 71 2.52 -13.96 6.73
C ASP A 71 2.89 -15.43 6.96
N ALA A 72 2.09 -16.37 6.46
CA ALA A 72 2.36 -17.80 6.54
C ALA A 72 3.65 -18.19 5.79
N LYS A 73 3.88 -17.64 4.59
CA LYS A 73 5.13 -17.86 3.83
C LYS A 73 6.35 -17.29 4.55
N ILE A 74 6.23 -16.07 5.09
CA ILE A 74 7.31 -15.41 5.83
C ILE A 74 7.62 -16.13 7.15
N ALA A 75 6.60 -16.64 7.85
CA ALA A 75 6.75 -17.34 9.13
C ALA A 75 7.65 -18.58 9.03
N GLY A 76 7.73 -19.21 7.85
CA GLY A 76 8.65 -20.31 7.57
C GLY A 76 10.14 -19.94 7.59
N ASN A 77 10.48 -18.65 7.66
CA ASN A 77 11.87 -18.17 7.67
C ASN A 77 12.10 -17.12 8.77
N ALA A 78 12.83 -17.51 9.83
CA ALA A 78 13.09 -16.66 10.99
C ALA A 78 13.84 -15.35 10.65
N LYS A 79 14.73 -15.36 9.64
CA LYS A 79 15.43 -14.15 9.19
C LYS A 79 14.43 -13.16 8.58
N LEU A 80 13.55 -13.65 7.70
CA LEU A 80 12.55 -12.81 7.04
C LEU A 80 11.53 -12.27 8.04
N LYS A 81 11.09 -13.10 8.99
CA LYS A 81 10.16 -12.69 10.05
C LYS A 81 10.65 -11.47 10.83
N ALA A 82 11.96 -11.35 11.09
CA ALA A 82 12.53 -10.18 11.77
C ALA A 82 12.65 -8.93 10.88
N LYS A 83 12.56 -9.09 9.56
CA LYS A 83 12.77 -8.07 8.53
C LYS A 83 11.50 -7.69 7.78
N TYR A 84 10.36 -8.23 8.17
CA TYR A 84 9.07 -8.01 7.53
C TYR A 84 8.06 -7.42 8.52
N THR A 85 7.25 -6.50 8.03
CA THR A 85 6.05 -6.01 8.71
C THR A 85 4.91 -5.93 7.70
N GLY A 86 3.87 -6.75 7.89
CA GLY A 86 2.58 -6.62 7.21
C GLY A 86 1.63 -5.76 8.04
N ILE A 87 0.94 -4.81 7.42
CA ILE A 87 0.09 -3.84 8.12
C ILE A 87 -1.25 -3.71 7.38
N PRO A 88 -2.37 -4.17 7.97
CA PRO A 88 -3.69 -3.96 7.41
C PRO A 88 -4.12 -2.50 7.61
N LYS A 89 -4.83 -1.94 6.62
CA LYS A 89 -5.29 -0.55 6.55
C LYS A 89 -6.65 -0.45 5.88
N SER A 90 -7.43 0.55 6.30
CA SER A 90 -8.63 0.94 5.56
C SER A 90 -8.25 1.74 4.33
N TYR A 91 -9.05 1.67 3.27
CA TYR A 91 -8.92 2.59 2.12
C TYR A 91 -8.92 4.06 2.57
N LYS A 92 -9.67 4.41 3.63
CA LYS A 92 -9.77 5.78 4.15
C LYS A 92 -8.44 6.30 4.69
N ASP A 93 -7.63 5.42 5.27
CA ASP A 93 -6.32 5.80 5.81
C ASP A 93 -5.40 6.33 4.70
N ALA A 94 -5.60 5.86 3.46
CA ALA A 94 -4.75 6.14 2.30
C ALA A 94 -5.18 7.41 1.56
N ARG A 95 -5.86 8.36 2.23
CA ARG A 95 -6.28 9.64 1.65
C ARG A 95 -6.09 10.79 2.62
N GLY A 96 -5.61 11.92 2.11
CA GLY A 96 -5.32 13.09 2.93
C GLY A 96 -3.91 13.04 3.54
N SER A 97 -3.22 14.18 3.56
CA SER A 97 -1.80 14.21 3.94
C SER A 97 -1.54 13.82 5.40
N GLY A 98 -2.45 14.18 6.32
CA GLY A 98 -2.34 13.82 7.74
C GLY A 98 -2.50 12.33 8.00
N ASP A 99 -3.47 11.70 7.34
CA ASP A 99 -3.74 10.27 7.47
C ASP A 99 -2.65 9.45 6.79
N ILE A 100 -2.18 9.86 5.61
CA ILE A 100 -1.03 9.24 4.94
C ILE A 100 0.23 9.31 5.81
N GLN A 101 0.48 10.45 6.46
CA GLN A 101 1.61 10.58 7.38
C GLN A 101 1.50 9.57 8.53
N THR A 102 0.36 9.57 9.23
CA THR A 102 0.12 8.78 10.44
C THR A 102 0.06 7.27 10.16
N HIS A 103 -0.64 6.89 9.10
CA HIS A 103 -0.95 5.49 8.83
C HIS A 103 0.06 4.81 7.92
N PHE A 104 0.83 5.53 7.12
CA PHE A 104 1.78 4.92 6.19
C PHE A 104 3.21 5.39 6.45
N ILE A 105 3.48 6.69 6.40
CA ILE A 105 4.85 7.22 6.46
C ILE A 105 5.51 6.91 7.81
N ASP A 106 4.81 7.10 8.93
CA ASP A 106 5.33 6.82 10.27
C ASP A 106 5.61 5.33 10.52
N ASN A 107 5.04 4.44 9.71
CA ASN A 107 5.27 3.00 9.77
C ASN A 107 6.48 2.54 8.94
N ILE A 108 7.09 3.43 8.16
CA ILE A 108 8.26 3.12 7.34
C ILE A 108 9.52 3.65 8.04
N PRO A 109 10.40 2.79 8.58
CA PRO A 109 11.52 3.24 9.43
C PRO A 109 12.47 4.25 8.76
N ASN A 110 12.66 4.13 7.44
CA ASN A 110 13.42 5.06 6.63
C ASN A 110 13.19 4.80 5.13
N LYS A 111 13.59 5.74 4.27
CA LYS A 111 13.42 5.70 2.81
C LYS A 111 14.09 4.51 2.11
N SER A 112 15.07 3.86 2.75
CA SER A 112 15.73 2.67 2.16
C SER A 112 14.92 1.38 2.32
N CYS A 113 13.84 1.41 3.13
CA CYS A 113 12.93 0.28 3.30
C CYS A 113 12.12 0.04 2.03
N PRO A 114 12.14 -1.17 1.45
CA PRO A 114 11.27 -1.50 0.33
C PRO A 114 9.81 -1.53 0.82
N VAL A 115 8.94 -0.84 0.08
CA VAL A 115 7.51 -0.77 0.37
C VAL A 115 6.74 -1.60 -0.68
N TYR A 116 5.71 -2.29 -0.23
CA TYR A 116 4.80 -3.07 -1.05
C TYR A 116 3.37 -2.68 -0.69
N ILE A 117 2.50 -2.56 -1.67
CA ILE A 117 1.10 -2.19 -1.48
C ILE A 117 0.24 -3.30 -2.11
N VAL A 118 -0.67 -3.87 -1.34
CA VAL A 118 -1.69 -4.81 -1.81
C VAL A 118 -3.04 -4.21 -1.46
N GLY A 119 -3.77 -3.73 -2.45
CA GLY A 119 -5.05 -3.05 -2.26
C GLY A 119 -6.19 -3.84 -2.89
N HIS A 120 -7.29 -4.03 -2.14
CA HIS A 120 -8.51 -4.68 -2.62
C HIS A 120 -9.64 -3.67 -2.78
N SER A 121 -10.43 -3.77 -3.85
CA SER A 121 -11.60 -2.91 -4.06
C SER A 121 -11.22 -1.42 -3.99
N LEU A 122 -11.89 -0.59 -3.18
CA LEU A 122 -11.50 0.82 -2.95
C LEU A 122 -10.08 0.97 -2.39
N GLY A 123 -9.59 -0.02 -1.64
CA GLY A 123 -8.21 -0.06 -1.18
C GLY A 123 -7.22 -0.23 -2.33
N GLY A 124 -7.63 -0.86 -3.44
CA GLY A 124 -6.87 -0.89 -4.69
C GLY A 124 -6.75 0.49 -5.33
N TRP A 125 -7.86 1.24 -5.38
CA TRP A 125 -7.90 2.60 -5.92
C TRP A 125 -7.07 3.59 -5.09
N ASN A 126 -7.34 3.69 -3.77
CA ASN A 126 -6.55 4.58 -2.91
C ASN A 126 -5.10 4.10 -2.76
N GLY A 127 -4.85 2.79 -2.75
CA GLY A 127 -3.49 2.22 -2.76
C GLY A 127 -2.69 2.59 -4.01
N ALA A 128 -3.36 2.70 -5.15
CA ALA A 128 -2.75 3.16 -6.39
C ALA A 128 -2.34 4.65 -6.31
N HIS A 129 -3.19 5.53 -5.75
CA HIS A 129 -2.79 6.92 -5.46
C HIS A 129 -1.65 7.00 -4.45
N LEU A 130 -1.73 6.21 -3.38
CA LEU A 130 -0.70 6.15 -2.35
C LEU A 130 0.66 5.77 -2.95
N SER A 131 0.70 4.87 -3.94
CA SER A 131 1.94 4.47 -4.60
C SER A 131 2.69 5.66 -5.22
N GLN A 132 1.95 6.59 -5.86
CA GLN A 132 2.49 7.82 -6.40
C GLN A 132 2.97 8.76 -5.28
N ILE A 133 2.11 9.02 -4.29
CA ILE A 133 2.40 9.95 -3.19
C ILE A 133 3.67 9.52 -2.43
N LEU A 134 3.80 8.23 -2.13
CA LEU A 134 4.98 7.70 -1.46
C LEU A 134 6.23 7.78 -2.36
N SER A 135 6.09 7.53 -3.66
CA SER A 135 7.19 7.64 -4.62
C SER A 135 7.68 9.08 -4.76
N GLU A 136 6.77 10.06 -4.86
CA GLU A 136 7.08 11.49 -4.87
C GLU A 136 7.75 11.95 -3.57
N ALA A 137 7.37 11.33 -2.44
CA ALA A 137 8.05 11.53 -1.18
C ALA A 137 9.44 10.85 -1.12
N GLY A 138 9.85 10.06 -2.11
CA GLY A 138 11.15 9.39 -2.20
C GLY A 138 11.20 7.99 -1.59
N TYR A 139 10.06 7.32 -1.39
CA TYR A 139 10.01 5.89 -1.05
C TYR A 139 10.07 5.03 -2.32
N THR A 140 10.65 3.84 -2.22
CA THR A 140 10.65 2.87 -3.33
C THR A 140 9.50 1.87 -3.16
N ILE A 141 8.52 1.95 -4.06
CA ILE A 141 7.43 0.96 -4.15
C ILE A 141 7.90 -0.20 -5.04
N LYS A 142 8.22 -1.34 -4.42
CA LYS A 142 8.66 -2.55 -5.13
C LYS A 142 7.50 -3.20 -5.89
N TYR A 143 6.37 -3.37 -5.20
CA TYR A 143 5.16 -3.90 -5.79
C TYR A 143 3.96 -3.05 -5.42
N LEU A 144 3.12 -2.77 -6.43
CA LEU A 144 1.73 -2.44 -6.26
C LEU A 144 0.92 -3.63 -6.79
N VAL A 145 0.02 -4.16 -5.97
CA VAL A 145 -0.93 -5.20 -6.35
C VAL A 145 -2.34 -4.67 -6.15
N THR A 146 -3.13 -4.59 -7.21
CA THR A 146 -4.53 -4.18 -7.17
C THR A 146 -5.44 -5.38 -7.42
N LEU A 147 -6.28 -5.70 -6.44
CA LEU A 147 -7.19 -6.84 -6.44
C LEU A 147 -8.63 -6.33 -6.64
N ASP A 148 -9.15 -6.54 -7.84
CA ASP A 148 -10.42 -6.03 -8.38
C ASP A 148 -10.71 -4.57 -7.94
N PRO A 149 -9.85 -3.60 -8.30
CA PRO A 149 -9.98 -2.24 -7.82
C PRO A 149 -11.27 -1.58 -8.35
N VAL A 150 -11.91 -0.79 -7.49
CA VAL A 150 -13.11 -0.01 -7.81
C VAL A 150 -12.93 1.41 -7.33
N GLY A 151 -13.56 2.38 -7.99
CA GLY A 151 -13.41 3.78 -7.61
C GLY A 151 -13.79 4.81 -8.66
N GLU A 152 -14.34 4.41 -9.81
CA GLU A 152 -14.80 5.36 -10.84
C GLU A 152 -16.20 5.92 -10.53
N GLY A 153 -16.93 5.29 -9.61
CA GLY A 153 -18.35 5.55 -9.40
C GLY A 153 -18.65 6.88 -8.74
N PHE A 154 -19.43 7.72 -9.43
CA PHE A 154 -19.87 9.03 -8.93
C PHE A 154 -20.61 8.96 -7.57
N LEU A 155 -21.39 7.90 -7.33
CA LEU A 155 -22.07 7.69 -6.04
C LEU A 155 -21.10 7.26 -4.93
N VAL A 156 -20.03 6.55 -5.27
CA VAL A 156 -18.95 6.23 -4.33
C VAL A 156 -18.16 7.49 -3.99
N TRP A 157 -17.93 8.39 -4.95
CA TRP A 157 -17.30 9.69 -4.70
C TRP A 157 -18.05 10.57 -3.70
N LEU A 158 -19.38 10.54 -3.71
CA LEU A 158 -20.22 11.31 -2.80
C LEU A 158 -20.24 10.77 -1.36
N GLY A 159 -19.98 9.46 -1.17
CA GLY A 159 -20.15 8.76 0.11
C GLY A 159 -18.90 8.08 0.67
N SER A 160 -17.76 8.15 -0.02
CA SER A 160 -16.53 7.47 0.37
C SER A 160 -15.33 8.41 0.33
N ASP A 161 -14.37 8.15 1.22
CA ASP A 161 -13.12 8.89 1.27
C ASP A 161 -12.14 8.35 0.21
N ILE A 162 -12.45 8.60 -1.07
CA ILE A 162 -11.63 8.18 -2.22
C ILE A 162 -11.31 9.33 -3.17
N TYR A 163 -10.14 9.27 -3.81
CA TYR A 163 -9.72 10.24 -4.83
C TYR A 163 -10.68 10.26 -6.03
N PHE A 164 -11.00 11.46 -6.51
CA PHE A 164 -11.93 11.68 -7.62
C PHE A 164 -11.25 11.68 -9.00
N SER A 165 -9.92 11.73 -9.02
CA SER A 165 -9.12 11.58 -10.22
C SER A 165 -8.69 10.12 -10.33
N GLU A 166 -8.58 9.61 -11.55
CA GLU A 166 -7.94 8.32 -11.78
C GLU A 166 -6.50 8.32 -11.23
N PRO A 167 -6.05 7.25 -10.55
CA PRO A 167 -4.68 7.16 -10.07
C PRO A 167 -3.68 7.05 -11.23
N THR A 168 -2.49 7.63 -11.04
CA THR A 168 -1.32 7.40 -11.90
C THR A 168 -0.28 6.60 -11.12
N PRO A 169 -0.36 5.26 -11.13
CA PRO A 169 0.39 4.45 -10.17
C PRO A 169 1.89 4.46 -10.45
N VAL A 170 2.69 4.40 -9.38
CA VAL A 170 4.15 4.36 -9.46
C VAL A 170 4.66 3.19 -8.61
N ALA A 171 5.19 2.17 -9.28
CA ALA A 171 5.86 1.03 -8.68
C ALA A 171 6.86 0.42 -9.67
N GLU A 172 7.89 -0.27 -9.16
CA GLU A 172 8.78 -1.06 -10.03
C GLU A 172 8.04 -2.21 -10.73
N THR A 173 7.04 -2.79 -10.05
CA THR A 173 6.16 -3.80 -10.63
C THR A 173 4.74 -3.52 -10.17
N TRP A 174 3.82 -3.38 -11.14
CA TRP A 174 2.39 -3.26 -10.87
C TRP A 174 1.66 -4.49 -11.41
N ILE A 175 1.00 -5.22 -10.52
CA ILE A 175 0.17 -6.39 -10.84
C ILE A 175 -1.29 -6.00 -10.62
N ASN A 176 -2.09 -6.01 -11.67
CA ASN A 176 -3.53 -5.87 -11.58
C ASN A 176 -4.22 -7.21 -11.79
N ILE A 177 -5.17 -7.55 -10.91
CA ILE A 177 -5.96 -8.78 -10.99
C ILE A 177 -7.43 -8.40 -10.86
N ARG A 178 -8.19 -8.57 -11.94
CA ARG A 178 -9.63 -8.29 -12.01
C ARG A 178 -10.43 -9.56 -11.72
N ALA A 179 -11.47 -9.43 -10.90
CA ALA A 179 -12.43 -10.49 -10.66
C ALA A 179 -13.55 -10.42 -11.72
N ASN A 180 -13.92 -11.56 -12.29
CA ASN A 180 -14.97 -11.67 -13.30
C ASN A 180 -15.65 -13.03 -13.20
N ALA A 181 -16.44 -13.21 -12.13
CA ALA A 181 -17.14 -14.46 -11.84
C ALA A 181 -18.12 -14.86 -12.96
N SER A 182 -18.03 -16.10 -13.43
CA SER A 182 -18.96 -16.70 -14.40
C SER A 182 -20.38 -16.86 -13.84
N THR A 183 -20.51 -16.91 -12.51
CA THR A 183 -21.80 -16.91 -11.79
C THR A 183 -21.71 -15.85 -10.69
N PRO A 184 -22.14 -14.60 -10.93
CA PRO A 184 -21.95 -13.50 -9.99
C PRO A 184 -22.69 -13.68 -8.65
N ASP A 185 -22.12 -13.12 -7.58
CA ASP A 185 -22.76 -13.03 -6.26
C ASP A 185 -22.97 -11.58 -5.81
N GLN A 186 -23.37 -11.37 -4.55
CA GLN A 186 -23.63 -10.02 -4.01
C GLN A 186 -22.38 -9.14 -4.01
N SER A 187 -21.18 -9.71 -3.84
CA SER A 187 -19.93 -8.94 -3.84
C SER A 187 -19.59 -8.40 -5.23
N ASP A 188 -19.95 -9.14 -6.29
CA ASP A 188 -19.78 -8.68 -7.67
C ASP A 188 -20.69 -7.46 -7.98
N GLY A 189 -21.89 -7.42 -7.41
CA GLY A 189 -22.76 -6.25 -7.47
C GLY A 189 -22.22 -5.03 -6.72
N VAL A 190 -21.47 -5.23 -5.62
CA VAL A 190 -20.75 -4.14 -4.95
C VAL A 190 -19.64 -3.59 -5.85
N ALA A 191 -18.95 -4.46 -6.59
CA ALA A 191 -17.91 -4.03 -7.51
C ALA A 191 -18.48 -3.22 -8.69
N GLU A 192 -19.61 -3.67 -9.23
CA GLU A 192 -20.33 -2.94 -10.29
C GLU A 192 -20.86 -1.59 -9.80
N PHE A 193 -21.43 -1.53 -8.59
CA PHE A 193 -21.85 -0.28 -7.96
C PHE A 193 -20.67 0.67 -7.68
N GLY A 194 -19.51 0.11 -7.35
CA GLY A 194 -18.28 0.87 -7.16
C GLY A 194 -17.68 1.46 -8.43
N GLU A 195 -18.23 1.10 -9.59
CA GLU A 195 -17.65 1.21 -10.93
C GLU A 195 -16.21 0.70 -10.93
N ARG A 196 -16.08 -0.58 -11.29
CA ARG A 196 -14.80 -1.26 -11.44
C ARG A 196 -13.87 -0.42 -12.31
N TRP A 197 -12.66 -0.16 -11.81
CA TRP A 197 -11.64 0.52 -12.58
C TRP A 197 -11.11 -0.42 -13.66
N ILE A 198 -11.48 -0.17 -14.91
CA ILE A 198 -11.07 -0.97 -16.06
C ILE A 198 -9.68 -0.50 -16.53
N ILE A 199 -8.65 -1.16 -16.01
CA ILE A 199 -7.26 -0.82 -16.34
C ILE A 199 -6.87 -1.47 -17.67
N GLU A 200 -6.77 -0.67 -18.73
CA GLU A 200 -6.38 -1.14 -20.07
C GLU A 200 -4.86 -1.10 -20.31
N ALA A 201 -4.14 -0.22 -19.62
CA ALA A 201 -2.70 -0.03 -19.78
C ALA A 201 -2.03 0.41 -18.47
N GLY A 202 -0.72 0.18 -18.36
CA GLY A 202 0.10 0.58 -17.21
C GLY A 202 0.64 -0.57 -16.36
N PRO A 203 -0.16 -1.58 -15.94
CA PRO A 203 0.36 -2.68 -15.14
C PRO A 203 1.45 -3.46 -15.86
N THR A 204 2.46 -3.89 -15.11
CA THR A 204 3.45 -4.86 -15.58
C THR A 204 2.79 -6.21 -15.88
N ILE A 205 1.79 -6.58 -15.08
CA ILE A 205 0.98 -7.78 -15.27
C ILE A 205 -0.48 -7.39 -15.08
N ASN A 206 -1.35 -7.76 -16.03
CA ASN A 206 -2.79 -7.52 -15.95
C ASN A 206 -3.52 -8.83 -16.22
N LYS A 207 -4.27 -9.34 -15.23
CA LYS A 207 -4.96 -10.63 -15.30
C LYS A 207 -6.43 -10.47 -14.93
N THR A 208 -7.31 -11.22 -15.61
CA THR A 208 -8.70 -11.41 -15.18
C THR A 208 -8.90 -12.85 -14.75
N ILE A 209 -9.65 -13.09 -13.67
CA ILE A 209 -9.85 -14.42 -13.09
C ILE A 209 -11.33 -14.68 -12.80
N ASP A 210 -11.73 -15.95 -12.90
CA ASP A 210 -13.09 -16.39 -12.60
C ASP A 210 -13.27 -16.60 -11.08
N LYS A 211 -13.38 -15.47 -10.38
CA LYS A 211 -13.61 -15.38 -8.94
C LYS A 211 -14.52 -14.19 -8.64
N HIS A 212 -15.09 -14.20 -7.45
CA HIS A 212 -15.91 -13.11 -6.93
C HIS A 212 -15.06 -11.95 -6.45
N HIS A 213 -15.63 -10.75 -6.50
CA HIS A 213 -15.00 -9.54 -5.98
C HIS A 213 -14.44 -9.71 -4.57
N ALA A 214 -15.16 -10.36 -3.65
CA ALA A 214 -14.72 -10.53 -2.26
C ALA A 214 -13.50 -11.45 -2.07
N SER A 215 -13.10 -12.23 -3.09
CA SER A 215 -12.05 -13.25 -2.99
C SER A 215 -10.62 -12.67 -3.10
N ALA A 216 -10.27 -11.74 -2.22
CA ALA A 216 -8.96 -11.07 -2.21
C ALA A 216 -7.79 -12.05 -2.05
N ASP A 217 -7.95 -13.06 -1.20
CA ASP A 217 -7.00 -14.15 -1.00
C ASP A 217 -6.75 -14.96 -2.28
N TRP A 218 -7.82 -15.39 -2.97
CA TRP A 218 -7.72 -16.13 -4.23
C TRP A 218 -7.09 -15.29 -5.32
N MET A 219 -7.46 -14.01 -5.44
CA MET A 219 -6.79 -13.10 -6.38
C MET A 219 -5.30 -12.99 -6.06
N PHE A 220 -4.93 -12.83 -4.80
CA PHE A 220 -3.53 -12.68 -4.41
C PHE A 220 -2.68 -13.94 -4.61
N PHE A 221 -3.30 -15.13 -4.50
CA PHE A 221 -2.67 -16.45 -4.63
C PHE A 221 -2.76 -17.05 -6.05
N GLU A 222 -3.58 -16.49 -6.93
CA GLU A 222 -3.70 -16.98 -8.31
C GLU A 222 -2.37 -16.78 -9.08
N PRO A 223 -1.90 -17.78 -9.85
CA PRO A 223 -0.68 -17.62 -10.66
C PRO A 223 -0.82 -16.50 -11.70
N VAL A 224 0.08 -15.51 -11.67
CA VAL A 224 0.10 -14.37 -12.59
C VAL A 224 1.33 -14.37 -13.50
N GLN A 225 2.40 -15.08 -13.13
CA GLN A 225 3.62 -15.22 -13.92
C GLN A 225 4.18 -16.64 -13.83
N GLY A 226 3.96 -17.44 -14.88
CA GLY A 226 4.27 -18.87 -14.82
C GLY A 226 3.45 -19.54 -13.73
N THR A 227 4.12 -20.20 -12.77
CA THR A 227 3.48 -20.82 -11.60
C THR A 227 3.41 -19.91 -10.38
N LYS A 228 3.91 -18.66 -10.46
CA LYS A 228 4.01 -17.74 -9.33
C LYS A 228 2.81 -16.80 -9.27
N SER A 229 2.25 -16.68 -8.08
CA SER A 229 1.22 -15.70 -7.72
C SER A 229 1.81 -14.33 -7.36
N ALA A 230 0.95 -13.31 -7.20
CA ALA A 230 1.39 -12.02 -6.66
C ALA A 230 1.99 -12.17 -5.25
N CYS A 231 1.41 -13.05 -4.42
CA CYS A 231 1.96 -13.43 -3.12
C CYS A 231 3.37 -14.02 -3.23
N ASP A 232 3.61 -14.92 -4.18
CA ASP A 232 4.94 -15.53 -4.41
C ASP A 232 5.96 -14.49 -4.88
N LEU A 233 5.57 -13.59 -5.78
CA LEU A 233 6.47 -12.55 -6.31
C LEU A 233 6.89 -11.55 -5.23
N ILE A 234 5.97 -11.15 -4.35
CA ILE A 234 6.30 -10.31 -3.18
C ILE A 234 7.21 -11.08 -2.22
N PHE A 235 6.89 -12.33 -1.90
CA PHE A 235 7.72 -13.17 -1.03
C PHE A 235 9.15 -13.30 -1.58
N ASP A 236 9.30 -13.62 -2.86
CA ASP A 236 10.60 -13.75 -3.53
C ASP A 236 11.39 -12.45 -3.51
N SER A 237 10.71 -11.30 -3.69
CA SER A 237 11.35 -9.99 -3.60
C SER A 237 11.90 -9.72 -2.20
N ILE A 238 11.10 -9.98 -1.16
CA ILE A 238 11.52 -9.83 0.24
C ILE A 238 12.67 -10.79 0.56
N ASN A 239 12.55 -12.06 0.14
CA ASN A 239 13.57 -13.07 0.34
C ASN A 239 14.88 -12.73 -0.38
N GLY A 240 14.81 -12.20 -1.60
CA GLY A 240 15.99 -11.75 -2.35
C GLY A 240 16.75 -10.62 -1.66
N ILE A 241 16.05 -9.74 -0.92
CA ILE A 241 16.64 -8.60 -0.20
C ILE A 241 17.17 -9.01 1.18
N PHE A 242 16.46 -9.87 1.91
CA PHE A 242 16.71 -10.13 3.35
C PHE A 242 17.01 -11.60 3.71
N GLY A 243 16.83 -12.54 2.79
CA GLY A 243 16.95 -13.98 3.03
C GLY A 243 18.38 -14.53 2.90
N GLN A 244 19.28 -13.74 2.32
CA GLN A 244 20.69 -14.09 2.17
C GLN A 244 21.39 -14.27 3.53
#